data_AF-A0A3B9RUY8-F1
#
_entry.id   AF-A0A3B9RUY8-F1
#
_cell.length_a   1.000
_cell.length_b   1.000
_cell.length_c   1.000
_cell.angle_alpha   90.00
_cell.angle_beta   90.00
_cell.angle_gamma   90.00
#
_symmetry.space_group_name_H-M   'P 1'
#
loop_
_entity.id
_entity.type
_entity.pdbx_description
1 polymer ?
#
loop_
_entity_poly.entity_id
_entity_poly.type
_entity_poly.pdbx_seq_one_letter_code
_entity_poly.pdbx_strand_id
1 'polypeptide(L)'
;MLRSSPKTKAELLTRCEALQGLTFAHLSMHSQLPIPLEARQRKGWLGMAVEKILGASAGNKSLPDFPELDIELKTIPLNQKNNLLNQHF
;
A
#
# COMPACT_ATOMS: atom_id res chain seq x y z
N MET A 1 3.58 -13.93 7.42
CA MET A 1 5.03 -13.86 7.11
C MET A 1 5.33 -12.49 6.52
N LEU A 2 6.42 -11.84 6.94
CA LEU A 2 6.89 -10.59 6.32
C LEU A 2 7.39 -10.91 4.90
N ARG A 3 6.84 -10.22 3.90
CA ARG A 3 7.26 -10.40 2.50
C ARG A 3 8.58 -9.66 2.28
N SER A 4 9.54 -10.28 1.58
CA SER A 4 10.80 -9.64 1.23
C SER A 4 10.60 -8.51 0.22
N SER A 5 11.51 -7.53 0.24
CA SER A 5 11.51 -6.43 -0.74
C SER A 5 11.70 -6.96 -2.16
N PRO A 6 10.90 -6.49 -3.14
CA PRO A 6 10.99 -6.93 -4.52
C PRO A 6 12.34 -6.53 -5.12
N LYS A 7 12.90 -7.40 -5.96
CA LYS A 7 14.23 -7.20 -6.55
C LYS A 7 14.19 -6.61 -7.95
N THR A 8 13.01 -6.58 -8.58
CA THR A 8 12.82 -6.00 -9.90
C THR A 8 11.52 -5.20 -9.98
N LYS A 9 11.48 -4.25 -10.92
CA LYS A 9 10.25 -3.49 -11.22
C LYS A 9 9.12 -4.41 -11.70
N ALA A 10 9.44 -5.44 -12.47
CA ALA A 10 8.48 -6.43 -12.95
C ALA A 10 7.83 -7.19 -11.79
N GLU A 11 8.65 -7.66 -10.84
CA GLU A 11 8.15 -8.32 -9.63
C GLU A 11 7.24 -7.40 -8.82
N LEU A 12 7.66 -6.14 -8.59
CA LEU A 12 6.83 -5.15 -7.91
C LEU A 12 5.49 -4.94 -8.63
N LEU A 13 5.50 -4.82 -9.96
CA LEU A 13 4.29 -4.65 -10.76
C LEU A 13 3.36 -5.86 -10.63
N THR A 14 3.86 -7.09 -10.75
CA THR A 14 3.06 -8.32 -10.54
C THR A 14 2.43 -8.35 -9.15
N ARG A 15 3.14 -7.88 -8.12
CA ARG A 15 2.59 -7.77 -6.76
C ARG A 15 1.49 -6.71 -6.68
N CYS A 16 1.64 -5.57 -7.36
CA CYS A 16 0.62 -4.53 -7.44
C CYS A 16 -0.63 -5.02 -8.19
N GLU A 17 -0.47 -5.76 -9.29
CA GLU A 17 -1.58 -6.34 -10.05
C GLU A 17 -2.41 -7.30 -9.21
N ALA A 18 -1.78 -8.08 -8.33
CA ALA A 18 -2.47 -8.96 -7.39
C ALA A 18 -3.32 -8.22 -6.34
N LEU A 19 -3.20 -6.89 -6.20
CA LEU A 19 -4.05 -6.08 -5.33
C LEU A 19 -5.34 -5.61 -6.00
N GLN A 20 -5.44 -5.71 -7.32
CA GLN A 20 -6.61 -5.22 -8.05
C GLN A 20 -7.87 -5.99 -7.61
N GLY A 21 -8.96 -5.23 -7.37
CA GLY A 21 -10.23 -5.80 -6.92
C GLY A 21 -10.27 -6.26 -5.46
N LEU A 22 -9.17 -6.14 -4.70
CA LEU A 22 -9.18 -6.49 -3.29
C LEU A 22 -9.96 -5.45 -2.45
N THR A 23 -10.66 -5.95 -1.43
CA THR A 23 -11.35 -5.14 -0.43
C THR A 23 -10.44 -4.87 0.75
N PHE A 24 -10.82 -3.93 1.64
CA PHE A 24 -10.08 -3.72 2.90
C PHE A 24 -10.00 -4.99 3.76
N ALA A 25 -11.01 -5.87 3.71
CA ALA A 25 -10.98 -7.15 4.42
C ALA A 25 -9.87 -8.07 3.87
N HIS A 26 -9.74 -8.18 2.55
CA HIS A 26 -8.65 -8.94 1.93
C HIS A 26 -7.28 -8.36 2.28
N LEU A 27 -7.13 -7.03 2.22
CA LEU A 27 -5.88 -6.35 2.59
C LEU A 27 -5.51 -6.60 4.06
N SER A 28 -6.51 -6.59 4.96
CA SER A 28 -6.32 -6.89 6.39
C SER A 28 -5.80 -8.32 6.60
N MET A 29 -6.40 -9.30 5.93
CA MET A 29 -5.97 -10.70 5.99
C MET A 29 -4.55 -10.88 5.46
N HIS A 30 -4.21 -10.27 4.31
CA HIS A 30 -2.89 -10.40 3.69
C HIS A 30 -1.79 -9.71 4.51
N SER A 31 -2.07 -8.52 5.03
CA SER A 31 -1.12 -7.74 5.83
C SER A 31 -1.07 -8.17 7.29
N GLN A 32 -2.02 -8.97 7.77
CA GLN A 32 -2.19 -9.29 9.20
C GLN A 32 -2.31 -8.02 10.06
N LEU A 33 -2.99 -6.99 9.55
CA LEU A 33 -3.27 -5.75 10.26
C LEU A 33 -4.78 -5.64 10.49
N PRO A 34 -5.25 -5.42 11.74
CA PRO A 34 -6.67 -5.20 12.01
C PRO A 34 -7.13 -3.90 11.36
N ILE A 35 -8.34 -3.89 10.81
CA ILE A 35 -8.93 -2.68 10.21
C ILE A 35 -9.35 -1.72 11.33
N PRO A 36 -8.92 -0.43 11.31
CA PRO A 36 -9.37 0.56 12.27
C PRO A 36 -10.88 0.84 12.14
N LEU A 37 -11.56 0.91 13.29
CA LEU A 37 -12.97 1.28 13.39
C LEU A 37 -13.23 2.71 12.89
N GLU A 38 -12.32 3.63 13.22
CA GLU A 38 -12.44 5.05 12.90
C GLU A 38 -11.97 5.37 11.47
N ALA A 39 -12.82 6.05 10.69
CA ALA A 39 -12.53 6.39 9.28
C ALA A 39 -11.25 7.22 9.11
N ARG A 40 -10.98 8.14 10.04
CA ARG A 40 -9.78 8.98 10.02
C ARG A 40 -8.48 8.18 10.12
N GLN A 41 -8.50 7.03 10.81
CA GLN A 41 -7.34 6.17 11.00
C GLN A 41 -7.11 5.24 9.80
N ARG A 42 -8.13 5.00 8.97
CA ARG A 42 -8.03 4.15 7.78
C ARG A 42 -7.14 4.72 6.68
N LYS A 43 -6.92 6.04 6.66
CA LYS A 43 -6.05 6.72 5.67
C LYS A 43 -4.60 6.22 5.73
N GLY A 44 -3.97 6.33 6.89
CA GLY A 44 -2.59 5.85 7.09
C GLY A 44 -2.50 4.31 7.09
N TRP A 45 -3.55 3.65 7.60
CA TRP A 45 -3.61 2.19 7.61
C TRP A 45 -3.55 1.57 6.21
N LEU A 46 -4.18 2.19 5.21
CA LEU A 46 -4.16 1.66 3.83
C LEU A 46 -2.73 1.66 3.28
N GLY A 47 -1.99 2.75 3.43
CA GLY A 47 -0.59 2.84 3.02
C GLY A 47 0.25 1.74 3.68
N MET A 48 0.17 1.64 5.01
CA MET A 48 0.88 0.61 5.78
C MET A 48 0.54 -0.83 5.35
N ALA A 49 -0.74 -1.11 5.06
CA ALA A 49 -1.16 -2.42 4.61
C ALA A 49 -0.56 -2.74 3.23
N VAL A 50 -0.60 -1.79 2.29
CA VAL A 50 -0.05 -1.97 0.94
C VAL A 50 1.47 -2.10 0.97
N GLU A 51 2.18 -1.26 1.72
CA GLU A 51 3.62 -1.37 1.97
C GLU A 51 4.00 -2.78 2.42
N LYS A 52 3.30 -3.32 3.43
CA LYS A 52 3.57 -4.66 3.97
C LYS A 52 3.30 -5.78 2.96
N ILE A 53 2.24 -5.67 2.15
CA ILE A 53 1.89 -6.69 1.15
C ILE A 53 2.85 -6.65 -0.04
N LEU A 54 3.33 -5.46 -0.42
CA LEU A 54 4.29 -5.28 -1.52
C LEU A 54 5.74 -5.53 -1.08
N GLY A 55 6.02 -5.51 0.22
CA GLY A 55 7.35 -5.75 0.78
C GLY A 55 8.23 -4.48 0.85
N ALA A 56 7.63 -3.31 1.02
CA ALA A 56 8.39 -2.06 1.20
C ALA A 56 9.39 -2.20 2.38
N SER A 57 10.55 -1.58 2.23
CA SER A 57 11.69 -1.78 3.14
C SER A 57 12.38 -0.49 3.60
N ALA A 58 11.86 0.68 3.22
CA ALA A 58 12.38 1.97 3.68
C ALA A 58 12.24 2.17 5.20
N GLY A 59 11.14 1.67 5.78
CA GLY A 59 10.77 1.95 7.17
C GLY A 59 10.59 3.46 7.39
N ASN A 60 11.05 3.98 8.53
CA ASN A 60 10.93 5.41 8.85
C ASN A 60 12.07 6.28 8.26
N LYS A 61 12.84 5.76 7.30
CA LYS A 61 13.96 6.50 6.70
C LYS A 61 13.43 7.43 5.62
N SER A 62 14.14 8.54 5.38
CA SER A 62 13.88 9.42 4.23
C SER A 62 14.43 8.80 2.95
N LEU A 63 13.90 7.64 2.56
CA LEU A 63 14.23 6.89 1.36
C LEU A 63 12.94 6.50 0.63
N PRO A 64 12.99 6.22 -0.69
CA PRO A 64 11.83 5.66 -1.39
C PRO A 64 11.40 4.34 -0.77
N ASP A 65 10.09 4.04 -0.79
CA ASP A 65 9.53 2.80 -0.21
C ASP A 65 10.23 1.50 -0.65
N PHE A 66 10.70 1.50 -1.90
CA PHE A 66 11.53 0.45 -2.49
C PHE A 66 12.91 1.00 -2.87
N PRO A 67 13.87 1.12 -1.93
CA PRO A 67 15.14 1.79 -2.17
C PRO A 67 15.98 1.14 -3.28
N GLU A 68 15.98 -0.19 -3.38
CA GLU A 68 16.73 -0.94 -4.40
C GLU A 68 16.21 -0.68 -5.83
N LEU A 69 14.96 -0.21 -5.96
CA LEU A 69 14.33 0.07 -7.26
C LEU A 69 14.21 1.56 -7.56
N ASP A 70 14.55 2.42 -6.58
CA ASP A 70 14.33 3.88 -6.60
C ASP A 70 12.86 4.23 -6.92
N ILE A 71 11.93 3.60 -6.18
CA ILE A 71 10.48 3.76 -6.39
C ILE A 71 9.78 4.15 -5.09
N GLU A 72 8.94 5.19 -5.21
CA GLU A 72 8.01 5.66 -4.19
C GLU A 72 6.62 5.06 -4.41
N LEU A 73 5.96 4.63 -3.33
CA LEU A 73 4.58 4.17 -3.32
C LEU A 73 3.65 5.32 -2.89
N LYS A 74 2.56 5.53 -3.62
CA LYS A 74 1.50 6.45 -3.21
C LYS A 74 0.13 5.81 -3.36
N THR A 75 -0.63 5.78 -2.26
CA THR A 75 -2.05 5.37 -2.29
C THR A 75 -2.93 6.60 -2.48
N ILE A 76 -3.74 6.61 -3.53
CA ILE A 76 -4.61 7.75 -3.87
C ILE A 76 -6.07 7.30 -3.80
N PRO A 77 -6.90 7.90 -2.95
CA PRO A 77 -8.30 7.51 -2.84
C PRO A 77 -9.15 8.13 -3.96
N LEU A 78 -9.94 7.29 -4.63
CA LEU A 78 -10.85 7.69 -5.70
C LEU A 78 -12.31 7.56 -5.25
N ASN A 79 -13.19 8.39 -5.81
CA ASN A 79 -14.63 8.17 -5.71
C ASN A 79 -15.13 7.18 -6.77
N GLN A 80 -16.42 6.82 -6.73
CA GLN A 80 -17.04 5.90 -7.69
C GLN A 80 -17.03 6.38 -9.15
N LYS A 81 -16.74 7.67 -9.40
CA LYS A 81 -16.58 8.27 -10.73
C LYS A 81 -15.12 8.40 -11.16
N ASN A 82 -14.20 7.75 -10.43
CA ASN A 82 -12.74 7.83 -10.62
C ASN A 82 -12.15 9.24 -10.48
N ASN A 83 -12.88 10.16 -9.86
CA ASN A 83 -12.31 11.45 -9.49
C ASN A 83 -11.53 11.29 -8.19
N LEU A 84 -10.42 12.03 -8.08
CA LEU A 84 -9.73 12.20 -6.81
C LEU A 84 -10.74 12.68 -5.77
N LEU A 85 -10.75 12.03 -4.60
CA LEU A 85 -11.45 12.63 -3.47
C LEU A 85 -10.68 13.90 -3.10
N ASN A 86 -11.28 15.07 -3.34
CA ASN A 86 -10.76 16.36 -2.89
C ASN A 86 -10.70 16.33 -1.37
N GLN A 87 -9.56 15.91 -0.84
CA GLN A 87 -9.22 16.04 0.55
C GLN A 87 -7.90 16.80 0.50
N HIS A 88 -7.89 17.99 1.10
CA HIS A 88 -6.64 18.67 1.42
C HIS A 88 -5.71 17.63 2.06
N PHE A 89 -4.59 17.36 1.38
CA PHE A 89 -3.60 16.36 1.73
C PHE A 89 -2.98 16.68 3.09
#